data_AF-A0A932PFT3-F1
#
_entry.id   AF-A0A932PFT3-F1
#
_cell.length_a   1.000
_cell.length_b   1.000
_cell.length_c   1.000
_cell.angle_alpha   90.00
_cell.angle_beta   90.00
_cell.angle_gamma   90.00
#
_symmetry.space_group_name_H-M   'P 1'
#
loop_
_entity.id
_entity.type
_entity.pdbx_description
1 polymer ?
#
loop_
_entity_poly.entity_id
_entity_poly.type
_entity_poly.pdbx_seq_one_letter_code
_entity_poly.pdbx_strand_id
1 'polypeptide(L)'
;MPMVALILSGLSIPAPAQEGGLEQQAVFVAGQEGYHSFRIPALIVSAKGTVLAFCEGRRNSRSDTGDIDLVLKRSFDGGQTWGPMQVVADDGPNTIGNPCPVVDRRTGTIWLPLTRNAGEDTQRQIEAGTSRESRTVWMTRSTDDGATWGRLVEITSSVKAPDWTWYATGPGCGIQLTSGRL
;
A
#
# COMPACT_ATOMS: atom_id res chain seq x y z
N MET A 1 35.08 -69.33 -11.94
CA MET A 1 35.00 -67.91 -12.35
C MET A 1 34.70 -67.09 -11.12
N PRO A 2 35.58 -66.19 -10.64
CA PRO A 2 35.26 -65.35 -9.50
C PRO A 2 34.44 -64.14 -9.97
N MET A 3 33.37 -63.84 -9.25
CA MET A 3 32.53 -62.66 -9.46
C MET A 3 33.10 -61.52 -8.61
N VAL A 4 33.66 -60.49 -9.25
CA VAL A 4 34.14 -59.27 -8.59
C VAL A 4 32.93 -58.35 -8.37
N ALA A 5 32.59 -58.06 -7.12
CA ALA A 5 31.59 -57.05 -6.78
C ALA A 5 32.25 -55.67 -6.76
N LEU A 6 31.83 -54.79 -7.68
CA LEU A 6 32.27 -53.41 -7.76
C LEU A 6 31.38 -52.55 -6.85
N ILE A 7 31.90 -52.09 -5.71
CA ILE A 7 31.22 -51.10 -4.86
C ILE A 7 31.46 -49.73 -5.47
N LEU A 8 30.44 -49.18 -6.15
CA LEU A 8 30.43 -47.78 -6.58
C LEU A 8 30.04 -46.91 -5.38
N SER A 9 31.04 -46.33 -4.71
CA SER A 9 30.83 -45.23 -3.77
C SER A 9 30.38 -44.00 -4.56
N GLY A 10 29.08 -43.74 -4.58
CA GLY A 10 28.53 -42.51 -5.15
C GLY A 10 28.95 -41.32 -4.29
N LEU A 11 29.91 -40.53 -4.77
CA LEU A 11 30.16 -39.20 -4.24
C LEU A 11 28.95 -38.33 -4.61
N SER A 12 28.12 -38.02 -3.62
CA SER A 12 27.08 -36.99 -3.76
C SER A 12 27.77 -35.64 -3.94
N ILE A 13 27.72 -35.11 -5.16
CA ILE A 13 28.13 -33.73 -5.43
C ILE A 13 27.05 -32.83 -4.81
N PRO A 14 27.39 -31.95 -3.85
CA PRO A 14 26.42 -30.99 -3.35
C PRO A 14 25.98 -30.10 -4.51
N ALA A 15 24.66 -29.95 -4.68
CA ALA A 15 24.11 -29.01 -5.63
C ALA A 15 24.67 -27.61 -5.32
N PRO A 16 25.04 -26.81 -6.34
CA PRO A 16 25.49 -25.45 -6.12
C PRO A 16 24.40 -24.69 -5.35
N ALA A 17 24.81 -23.96 -4.30
CA ALA A 17 23.92 -23.07 -3.58
C ALA A 17 23.30 -22.10 -4.60
N GLN A 18 21.97 -22.05 -4.64
CA GLN A 18 21.25 -21.12 -5.49
C GLN A 18 21.62 -19.71 -5.02
N GLU A 19 22.37 -18.96 -5.82
CA GLU A 19 22.61 -17.54 -5.55
C GLU A 19 21.25 -16.85 -5.62
N GLY A 20 20.70 -16.49 -4.46
CA GLY A 20 19.40 -15.83 -4.34
C GLY A 20 19.45 -14.45 -4.98
N GLY A 21 19.08 -14.37 -6.25
CA GLY A 21 18.93 -13.11 -6.97
C GLY A 21 17.76 -12.29 -6.45
N LEU A 22 17.77 -10.98 -6.72
CA LEU A 22 16.62 -10.13 -6.48
C LEU A 22 15.49 -10.52 -7.45
N GLU A 23 14.36 -10.94 -6.90
CA GLU A 23 13.14 -11.16 -7.69
C GLU A 23 12.37 -9.85 -7.87
N GLN A 24 11.86 -9.63 -9.07
CA GLN A 24 11.05 -8.47 -9.41
C GLN A 24 9.74 -8.91 -10.05
N GLN A 25 8.62 -8.37 -9.55
CA GLN A 25 7.29 -8.64 -10.07
C GLN A 25 6.48 -7.34 -10.13
N ALA A 26 5.69 -7.17 -11.19
CA ALA A 26 4.72 -6.07 -11.27
C ALA A 26 3.45 -6.43 -10.49
N VAL A 27 3.20 -5.75 -9.37
CA VAL A 27 2.00 -5.95 -8.54
C VAL A 27 0.78 -5.22 -9.12
N PHE A 28 1.01 -4.00 -9.60
CA PHE A 28 0.01 -3.17 -10.27
C PHE A 28 0.52 -2.78 -11.67
N VAL A 29 -0.33 -2.91 -12.68
CA VAL A 29 0.05 -2.70 -14.09
C VAL A 29 -0.86 -1.64 -14.71
N ALA A 30 -0.26 -0.57 -15.25
CA ALA A 30 -0.98 0.52 -15.89
C ALA A 30 -1.92 0.00 -17.01
N GLY A 31 -3.13 0.55 -17.08
CA GLY A 31 -4.16 0.14 -18.05
C GLY A 31 -4.94 -1.12 -17.66
N GLN A 32 -4.70 -1.69 -16.47
CA GLN A 32 -5.44 -2.84 -15.96
C GLN A 32 -6.39 -2.46 -14.82
N GLU A 33 -7.33 -3.36 -14.53
CA GLU A 33 -8.24 -3.28 -13.37
C GLU A 33 -9.06 -1.98 -13.31
N GLY A 34 -9.24 -1.31 -14.46
CA GLY A 34 -10.02 -0.07 -14.59
C GLY A 34 -9.24 1.23 -14.39
N TYR A 35 -7.91 1.19 -14.27
CA TYR A 35 -7.09 2.37 -14.01
C TYR A 35 -6.03 2.62 -15.07
N HIS A 36 -5.89 3.87 -15.48
CA HIS A 36 -4.82 4.31 -16.37
C HIS A 36 -3.44 4.12 -15.73
N SER A 37 -3.26 4.46 -14.45
CA SER A 37 -1.94 4.37 -13.78
C SER A 37 -2.07 4.09 -12.29
N PHE A 38 -1.04 3.47 -11.74
CA PHE A 38 -0.89 3.22 -10.31
C PHE A 38 0.35 3.94 -9.79
N ARG A 39 0.21 4.77 -8.75
CA ARG A 39 1.28 5.63 -8.22
C ARG A 39 1.25 5.66 -6.70
N ILE A 40 2.32 6.21 -6.10
CA ILE A 40 2.42 6.45 -4.66
C ILE A 40 2.27 5.13 -3.86
N PRO A 41 3.24 4.20 -4.02
CA PRO A 41 3.16 2.91 -3.34
C PRO A 41 3.37 3.06 -1.83
N ALA A 42 2.62 2.27 -1.07
CA ALA A 42 2.83 2.03 0.34
C ALA A 42 2.81 0.52 0.60
N LEU A 43 3.81 -0.01 1.30
CA LEU A 43 3.97 -1.43 1.55
C LEU A 43 4.15 -1.67 3.05
N ILE A 44 3.37 -2.59 3.62
CA ILE A 44 3.49 -2.96 5.03
C ILE A 44 3.18 -4.45 5.23
N VAL A 45 3.81 -5.06 6.22
CA VAL A 45 3.55 -6.44 6.62
C VAL A 45 2.70 -6.42 7.88
N SER A 46 1.57 -7.12 7.85
CA SER A 46 0.66 -7.23 8.98
C SER A 46 1.26 -8.06 10.13
N ALA A 47 0.59 -8.04 11.29
CA ALA A 47 0.99 -8.88 12.42
C ALA A 47 0.90 -10.40 12.12
N LYS A 48 0.14 -10.80 11.08
CA LYS A 48 0.03 -12.19 10.63
C LYS A 48 0.99 -12.57 9.51
N GLY A 49 1.84 -11.63 9.05
CA GLY A 49 2.77 -11.86 7.95
C GLY A 49 2.18 -11.62 6.56
N THR A 50 0.93 -11.17 6.45
CA THR A 50 0.34 -10.77 5.17
C THR A 50 1.00 -9.49 4.67
N VAL A 51 1.46 -9.50 3.43
CA VAL A 51 2.01 -8.32 2.76
C VAL A 51 0.85 -7.53 2.14
N LEU A 52 0.77 -6.24 2.48
CA LEU A 52 -0.26 -5.32 2.01
C LEU A 52 0.41 -4.26 1.13
N ALA A 53 0.11 -4.26 -0.17
CA ALA A 53 0.59 -3.28 -1.13
C ALA A 53 -0.54 -2.33 -1.52
N PHE A 54 -0.43 -1.08 -1.06
CA PHE A 54 -1.35 0.00 -1.37
C PHE A 54 -0.77 0.90 -2.45
N CYS A 55 -1.63 1.51 -3.25
CA CYS A 55 -1.26 2.63 -4.11
C CYS A 55 -2.49 3.47 -4.50
N GLU A 56 -2.24 4.64 -5.05
CA GLU A 56 -3.25 5.41 -5.77
C GLU A 56 -3.57 4.73 -7.10
N GLY A 57 -4.82 4.32 -7.28
CA GLY A 57 -5.40 3.95 -8.57
C GLY A 57 -5.90 5.22 -9.27
N ARG A 58 -5.20 5.68 -10.30
CA ARG A 58 -5.54 6.88 -11.05
C ARG A 58 -6.33 6.51 -12.29
N ARG A 59 -7.63 6.81 -12.32
CA ARG A 59 -8.54 6.26 -13.32
C ARG A 59 -8.22 6.70 -14.74
N ASN A 60 -8.08 8.01 -14.92
CA ASN A 60 -8.12 8.62 -16.25
C ASN A 60 -6.75 9.01 -16.82
N SER A 61 -5.76 9.27 -15.97
CA SER A 61 -4.44 9.73 -16.41
C SER A 61 -3.37 9.48 -15.35
N ARG A 62 -2.13 9.90 -15.64
CA ARG A 62 -1.03 9.90 -14.66
C ARG A 62 -1.04 11.13 -13.73
N SER A 63 -2.00 12.04 -13.87
CA SER A 63 -2.09 13.29 -13.11
C SER A 63 -2.22 13.05 -11.60
N ASP A 64 -1.71 13.98 -10.78
CA ASP A 64 -1.93 13.98 -9.31
C ASP A 64 -3.32 14.52 -8.91
N THR A 65 -4.12 14.91 -9.90
CA THR A 65 -5.44 15.53 -9.75
C THR A 65 -6.45 14.79 -10.63
N GLY A 66 -7.62 14.52 -10.07
CA GLY A 66 -8.75 13.86 -10.74
C GLY A 66 -9.39 12.78 -9.88
N ASP A 67 -10.13 11.90 -10.54
CA ASP A 67 -10.68 10.67 -9.98
C ASP A 67 -9.54 9.69 -9.65
N ILE A 68 -9.21 9.61 -8.36
CA ILE A 68 -8.11 8.82 -7.82
C ILE A 68 -8.62 8.08 -6.59
N ASP A 69 -8.52 6.76 -6.64
CA ASP A 69 -8.91 5.87 -5.57
C ASP A 69 -7.70 5.33 -4.81
N LEU A 70 -7.92 4.86 -3.60
CA LEU A 70 -6.92 4.08 -2.87
C LEU A 70 -7.19 2.60 -3.04
N VAL A 71 -6.23 1.86 -3.59
CA VAL A 71 -6.35 0.43 -3.88
C VAL A 71 -5.32 -0.40 -3.11
N LEU A 72 -5.61 -1.69 -2.95
CA LEU A 72 -4.81 -2.66 -2.21
C LEU A 72 -4.73 -3.99 -2.98
N LYS A 73 -3.55 -4.60 -2.98
CA LYS A 73 -3.37 -6.05 -3.21
C LYS A 73 -2.71 -6.68 -2.00
N ARG A 74 -3.07 -7.94 -1.73
CA ARG A 74 -2.60 -8.71 -0.57
C ARG A 74 -1.83 -9.93 -1.02
N SER A 75 -0.76 -10.25 -0.33
CA SER A 75 -0.02 -11.50 -0.49
C SER A 75 0.05 -12.26 0.83
N PHE A 76 -0.16 -13.56 0.77
CA PHE A 76 -0.16 -14.47 1.92
C PHE A 76 1.07 -15.39 1.95
N ASP A 77 1.98 -15.23 1.00
CA ASP A 77 3.15 -16.08 0.77
C ASP A 77 4.45 -15.26 0.65
N GLY A 78 4.50 -14.10 1.31
CA GLY A 78 5.69 -13.25 1.37
C GLY A 78 5.95 -12.41 0.12
N GLY A 79 4.93 -12.21 -0.72
CA GLY A 79 5.01 -11.41 -1.94
C GLY A 79 5.21 -12.22 -3.22
N GLN A 80 5.18 -13.55 -3.15
CA GLN A 80 5.35 -14.43 -4.33
C GLN A 80 4.10 -14.40 -5.24
N THR A 81 2.92 -14.44 -4.63
CA THR A 81 1.64 -14.30 -5.33
C THR A 81 0.77 -13.22 -4.70
N TRP A 82 -0.06 -12.60 -5.53
CA TRP A 82 -0.94 -11.49 -5.13
C TRP A 82 -2.39 -11.83 -5.45
N GLY A 83 -3.26 -11.59 -4.47
CA GLY A 83 -4.70 -11.67 -4.65
C GLY A 83 -5.26 -10.57 -5.57
N PRO A 84 -6.57 -10.63 -5.88
CA PRO A 84 -7.23 -9.61 -6.69
C PRO A 84 -7.15 -8.24 -6.01
N MET A 85 -7.14 -7.18 -6.82
CA MET A 85 -7.18 -5.80 -6.32
C MET A 85 -8.49 -5.53 -5.57
N GLN A 86 -8.37 -4.79 -4.45
CA GLN A 86 -9.46 -4.29 -3.64
C GLN A 86 -9.43 -2.76 -3.67
N VAL A 87 -10.59 -2.13 -3.75
CA VAL A 87 -10.73 -0.68 -3.51
C VAL A 87 -10.90 -0.46 -2.01
N VAL A 88 -9.96 0.28 -1.41
CA VAL A 88 -9.95 0.61 0.03
C VAL A 88 -10.77 1.87 0.29
N ALA A 89 -10.65 2.86 -0.58
CA ALA A 89 -11.41 4.10 -0.53
C ALA A 89 -11.61 4.66 -1.94
N ASP A 90 -12.83 5.08 -2.22
CA ASP A 90 -13.30 5.73 -3.45
C ASP A 90 -14.29 6.82 -3.00
N ASP A 91 -14.09 8.03 -3.51
CA ASP A 91 -14.96 9.19 -3.25
C ASP A 91 -15.47 9.81 -4.56
N GLY A 92 -15.80 8.96 -5.52
CA GLY A 92 -16.28 9.34 -6.85
C GLY A 92 -15.23 10.14 -7.62
N PRO A 93 -15.58 11.31 -8.19
CA PRO A 93 -14.65 12.07 -9.03
C PRO A 93 -13.49 12.73 -8.26
N ASN A 94 -13.45 12.58 -6.93
CA ASN A 94 -12.51 13.25 -6.06
C ASN A 94 -11.17 12.52 -5.99
N THR A 95 -10.17 13.21 -5.42
CA THR A 95 -8.83 12.65 -5.24
C THR A 95 -8.69 12.10 -3.83
N ILE A 96 -8.49 10.79 -3.73
CA ILE A 96 -7.99 10.10 -2.53
C ILE A 96 -6.52 9.74 -2.73
N GLY A 97 -5.65 10.06 -1.77
CA GLY A 97 -4.22 9.77 -1.95
C GLY A 97 -3.35 9.90 -0.71
N ASN A 98 -2.04 9.77 -0.93
CA ASN A 98 -0.99 9.74 0.09
C ASN A 98 -1.18 8.68 1.19
N PRO A 99 -1.40 7.40 0.85
CA PRO A 99 -1.51 6.35 1.87
C PRO A 99 -0.25 6.23 2.73
N CYS A 100 -0.44 6.10 4.04
CA CYS A 100 0.65 5.88 4.99
C CYS A 100 0.24 4.88 6.08
N PRO A 101 0.01 3.59 5.75
CA PRO A 101 -0.44 2.59 6.70
C PRO A 101 0.55 2.41 7.87
N VAL A 102 0.02 2.09 9.03
CA VAL A 102 0.77 1.67 10.23
C VAL A 102 0.08 0.48 10.88
N VAL A 103 0.87 -0.52 11.27
CA VAL A 103 0.38 -1.70 12.00
C VAL A 103 0.57 -1.48 13.49
N ASP A 104 -0.52 -1.52 14.23
CA ASP A 104 -0.46 -1.68 15.69
C ASP A 104 -0.21 -3.16 16.02
N ARG A 105 1.04 -3.48 16.38
CA ARG A 105 1.48 -4.84 16.67
C ARG A 105 0.83 -5.43 17.93
N ARG A 106 0.23 -4.61 18.80
CA ARG A 106 -0.48 -5.10 19.99
C ARG A 106 -1.85 -5.67 19.65
N THR A 107 -2.54 -5.05 18.70
CA THR A 107 -3.92 -5.41 18.35
C THR A 107 -4.04 -6.12 17.00
N GLY A 108 -3.03 -6.00 16.14
CA GLY A 108 -3.09 -6.41 14.73
C GLY A 108 -3.86 -5.43 13.84
N THR A 109 -4.36 -4.32 14.39
CA THR A 109 -5.08 -3.30 13.62
C THR A 109 -4.13 -2.62 12.64
N ILE A 110 -4.54 -2.49 11.38
CA ILE A 110 -3.86 -1.66 10.39
C ILE A 110 -4.61 -0.34 10.33
N TRP A 111 -3.97 0.74 10.76
CA TRP A 111 -4.47 2.10 10.62
C TRP A 111 -3.96 2.70 9.31
N LEU A 112 -4.80 3.43 8.60
CA LEU A 112 -4.48 3.99 7.29
C LEU A 112 -4.94 5.45 7.22
N PRO A 113 -4.05 6.38 7.59
CA PRO A 113 -4.23 7.78 7.25
C PRO A 113 -4.08 8.00 5.75
N LEU A 114 -4.93 8.86 5.21
CA LEU A 114 -4.98 9.27 3.82
C LEU A 114 -5.49 10.70 3.71
N THR A 115 -5.44 11.24 2.51
CA THR A 115 -5.91 12.60 2.21
C THR A 115 -6.98 12.60 1.15
N ARG A 116 -7.84 13.63 1.20
CA ARG A 116 -8.91 13.86 0.23
C ARG A 116 -8.95 15.31 -0.22
N ASN A 117 -9.19 15.55 -1.50
CA ASN A 117 -9.57 16.85 -2.05
C ASN A 117 -10.49 16.69 -3.27
N ALA A 118 -11.18 17.76 -3.66
CA ALA A 118 -11.97 17.78 -4.88
C ALA A 118 -11.09 17.43 -6.09
N GLY A 119 -11.63 16.63 -7.01
CA GLY A 119 -10.86 16.10 -8.13
C GLY A 119 -10.51 17.14 -9.19
N GLU A 120 -11.20 18.28 -9.20
CA GLU A 120 -10.89 19.41 -10.08
C GLU A 120 -9.78 20.31 -9.53
N ASP A 121 -9.47 20.20 -8.23
CA ASP A 121 -8.51 21.05 -7.56
C ASP A 121 -7.08 20.51 -7.72
N THR A 122 -6.23 21.32 -8.35
CA THR A 122 -4.79 21.03 -8.42
C THR A 122 -4.10 21.34 -7.10
N GLN A 123 -2.97 20.67 -6.84
CA GLN A 123 -2.11 20.99 -5.70
C GLN A 123 -1.79 22.49 -5.62
N ARG A 124 -1.46 23.12 -6.75
CA ARG A 124 -1.14 24.56 -6.81
C ARG A 124 -2.32 25.42 -6.38
N GLN A 125 -3.54 25.09 -6.80
CA GLN A 125 -4.74 25.85 -6.39
C GLN A 125 -5.00 25.70 -4.89
N ILE A 126 -4.80 24.50 -4.35
CA ILE A 126 -4.99 24.24 -2.92
C ILE A 126 -3.95 25.02 -2.11
N GLU A 127 -2.68 24.91 -2.47
CA GLU A 127 -1.59 25.66 -1.83
C GLU A 127 -1.82 27.18 -1.88
N ALA A 128 -2.33 27.69 -3.00
CA ALA A 128 -2.64 29.11 -3.17
C ALA A 128 -3.94 29.56 -2.48
N GLY A 129 -4.74 28.63 -1.92
CA GLY A 129 -6.04 28.95 -1.31
C GLY A 129 -7.11 29.38 -2.32
N THR A 130 -6.94 29.01 -3.60
CA THR A 130 -7.88 29.33 -4.70
C THR A 130 -8.71 28.12 -5.15
N SER A 131 -8.53 26.98 -4.50
CA SER A 131 -9.29 25.75 -4.75
C SER A 131 -10.73 25.87 -4.22
N ARG A 132 -11.60 24.97 -4.66
CA ARG A 132 -12.95 24.85 -4.10
C ARG A 132 -12.91 24.49 -2.62
N GLU A 133 -11.94 23.67 -2.24
CA GLU A 133 -11.74 23.23 -0.87
C GLU A 133 -10.26 23.00 -0.53
N SER A 134 -9.93 23.04 0.76
CA SER A 134 -8.60 22.64 1.23
C SER A 134 -8.45 21.12 1.23
N ARG A 135 -7.22 20.60 1.14
CA ARG A 135 -6.96 19.16 1.29
C ARG A 135 -7.22 18.74 2.73
N THR A 136 -8.05 17.71 2.91
CA THR A 136 -8.50 17.20 4.21
C THR A 136 -7.80 15.90 4.56
N VAL A 137 -7.80 15.56 5.86
CA VAL A 137 -7.11 14.38 6.40
C VAL A 137 -8.12 13.40 6.95
N TRP A 138 -7.99 12.14 6.53
CA TRP A 138 -8.93 11.08 6.85
C TRP A 138 -8.20 9.85 7.35
N MET A 139 -8.95 8.99 8.04
CA MET A 139 -8.47 7.74 8.59
C MET A 139 -9.47 6.62 8.25
N THR A 140 -8.96 5.48 7.82
CA THR A 140 -9.67 4.19 7.90
C THR A 140 -8.79 3.17 8.61
N ARG A 141 -9.35 2.00 8.91
CA ARG A 141 -8.61 0.90 9.51
C ARG A 141 -9.15 -0.45 9.06
N SER A 142 -8.31 -1.46 9.12
CA SER A 142 -8.68 -2.86 9.06
C SER A 142 -8.36 -3.54 10.38
N THR A 143 -9.30 -4.33 10.89
CA THR A 143 -9.13 -5.19 12.08
C THR A 143 -9.11 -6.68 11.71
N ASP A 144 -9.14 -6.99 10.41
CA ASP A 144 -9.22 -8.33 9.84
C ASP A 144 -8.10 -8.59 8.83
N ASP A 145 -6.90 -8.09 9.16
CA ASP A 145 -5.66 -8.37 8.44
C ASP A 145 -5.64 -7.81 7.00
N GLY A 146 -6.32 -6.69 6.79
CA GLY A 146 -6.44 -5.99 5.51
C GLY A 146 -7.55 -6.53 4.61
N ALA A 147 -8.40 -7.45 5.08
CA ALA A 147 -9.46 -8.04 4.26
C ALA A 147 -10.61 -7.08 3.99
N THR A 148 -11.03 -6.31 4.99
CA THR A 148 -12.04 -5.25 4.88
C THR A 148 -11.56 -3.98 5.57
N TRP A 149 -12.16 -2.86 5.19
CA TRP A 149 -11.81 -1.53 5.67
C TRP A 149 -13.03 -0.82 6.24
N GLY A 150 -12.84 -0.18 7.40
CA GLY A 150 -13.89 0.59 8.05
C GLY A 150 -14.27 1.84 7.27
N ARG A 151 -15.40 2.45 7.68
CA ARG A 151 -15.83 3.76 7.16
C ARG A 151 -14.72 4.80 7.35
N LEU A 152 -14.52 5.66 6.34
CA LEU A 152 -13.65 6.82 6.44
C LEU A 152 -14.12 7.78 7.54
N VAL A 153 -13.17 8.20 8.38
CA VAL A 153 -13.38 9.19 9.43
C VAL A 153 -12.48 10.38 9.16
N GLU A 154 -13.08 11.56 9.01
CA GLU A 154 -12.32 12.79 8.88
C GLU A 154 -11.70 13.17 10.23
N ILE A 155 -10.41 13.50 10.22
CA ILE A 155 -9.65 13.90 11.41
C ILE A 155 -8.97 15.26 11.23
N THR A 156 -9.30 16.01 10.16
CA THR A 156 -8.67 17.27 9.77
C THR A 156 -8.48 18.23 10.95
N SER A 157 -9.54 18.51 11.71
CA SER A 157 -9.50 19.44 12.85
C SER A 157 -8.58 19.03 13.99
N SER A 158 -8.20 17.75 14.06
CA SER A 158 -7.31 17.21 15.10
C SER A 158 -5.83 17.27 14.70
N VAL A 159 -5.52 17.37 13.41
CA VAL A 159 -4.16 17.15 12.90
C VAL A 159 -3.66 18.24 11.94
N LYS A 160 -4.56 19.02 11.34
CA LYS A 160 -4.22 20.09 10.39
C LYS A 160 -4.44 21.44 11.06
N ALA A 161 -3.40 22.28 11.05
CA ALA A 161 -3.51 23.64 11.58
C ALA A 161 -4.56 24.44 10.78
N PRO A 162 -5.34 25.34 11.42
CA PRO A 162 -6.46 26.03 10.76
C PRO A 162 -6.08 26.86 9.53
N ASP A 163 -4.85 27.37 9.48
CA ASP A 163 -4.31 28.22 8.41
C ASP A 163 -3.67 27.41 7.28
N TRP A 164 -3.51 26.09 7.42
CA TRP A 164 -2.96 25.23 6.37
C TRP A 164 -4.02 24.96 5.31
N THR A 165 -3.63 24.94 4.04
CA THR A 165 -4.51 24.58 2.92
C THR A 165 -4.19 23.20 2.35
N TRP A 166 -2.91 22.82 2.37
CA TRP A 166 -2.40 21.53 1.89
C TRP A 166 -1.97 20.62 3.05
N TYR A 167 -2.02 19.31 2.84
CA TYR A 167 -1.57 18.30 3.79
C TYR A 167 -1.19 17.00 3.07
N ALA A 168 -0.18 16.28 3.60
CA ALA A 168 0.16 14.92 3.18
C ALA A 168 0.42 14.04 4.42
N THR A 169 -0.21 12.86 4.46
CA THR A 169 -0.10 11.88 5.57
C THR A 169 1.14 10.98 5.49
N GLY A 170 1.84 11.05 4.36
CA GLY A 170 3.05 10.30 4.03
C GLY A 170 3.57 10.84 2.69
N PRO A 171 3.76 10.00 1.66
CA PRO A 171 3.37 8.59 1.54
C PRO A 171 4.42 7.60 2.09
N GLY A 172 4.06 6.33 2.21
CA GLY A 172 4.98 5.26 2.63
C GLY A 172 4.36 4.39 3.72
N CYS A 173 5.03 4.23 4.85
CA CYS A 173 4.46 3.56 6.01
C CYS A 173 4.86 4.25 7.32
N GLY A 174 3.93 4.24 8.28
CA GLY A 174 4.21 4.63 9.65
C GLY A 174 4.84 3.49 10.44
N ILE A 175 5.27 3.78 11.66
CA ILE A 175 5.91 2.81 12.55
C ILE A 175 5.25 2.80 13.92
N GLN A 176 5.31 1.67 14.62
CA GLN A 176 5.04 1.61 16.05
C GLN A 176 6.36 1.62 16.82
N LEU A 177 6.52 2.58 17.73
CA LEU A 177 7.65 2.66 18.65
C LEU A 177 7.61 1.50 19.65
N THR A 178 8.77 1.19 20.25
CA THR A 178 8.88 0.17 21.31
C THR A 178 8.00 0.47 22.53
N SER A 179 7.66 1.75 22.76
CA SER A 179 6.71 2.17 23.79
C SER A 179 5.25 1.85 23.47
N GLY A 180 4.95 1.35 22.26
CA GLY A 180 3.60 1.10 21.76
C GLY A 180 2.91 2.31 21.12
N ARG A 181 3.56 3.48 21.09
CA ARG A 181 3.05 4.67 20.39
C ARG A 181 3.14 4.45 18.87
N LEU A 182 2.08 4.84 18.15
CA LEU A 182 2.03 4.94 16.69
C LEU A 182 2.44 6.34 16.24
#